data_AF-A0A536DHD9-F1
#
_entry.id   AF-A0A536DHD9-F1
#
_cell.length_a   1.000
_cell.length_b   1.000
_cell.length_c   1.000
_cell.angle_alpha   90.00
_cell.angle_beta   90.00
_cell.angle_gamma   90.00
#
_symmetry.space_group_name_H-M   'P 1'
#
loop_
_entity.id
_entity.type
_entity.pdbx_description
1 polymer ?
#
loop_
_entity_poly.entity_id
_entity_poly.type
_entity_poly.pdbx_seq_one_letter_code
_entity_poly.pdbx_strand_id
1 'polypeptide(L)' 'MAAPMTVGVMRVVLHLPESGSLKSKRQVVSGLLRRVRQELHVAAAEVGEQERWQLAELAITCVSGDPRHADEMLA' A
#
# COMPACT_ATOMS: atom_id res chain seq x y z
N MET A 1 30.71 -9.49 -5.79
CA MET A 1 29.43 -10.16 -6.09
C MET A 1 28.31 -9.30 -5.52
N ALA A 2 27.27 -9.01 -6.30
CA ALA A 2 26.10 -8.29 -5.79
C ALA A 2 25.36 -9.19 -4.78
N ALA A 3 24.97 -8.63 -3.64
CA ALA A 3 24.13 -9.34 -2.68
C ALA A 3 22.76 -9.65 -3.32
N PRO A 4 22.12 -10.78 -2.97
CA PRO A 4 20.76 -11.05 -3.43
C PRO A 4 19.83 -9.91 -3.01
N MET A 5 18.91 -9.55 -3.91
CA MET A 5 17.91 -8.50 -3.70
C MET A 5 16.56 -9.06 -4.16
N THR A 6 15.55 -8.92 -3.30
CA THR A 6 14.17 -9.28 -3.55
C THR A 6 13.30 -8.05 -3.43
N VAL A 7 12.38 -7.86 -4.37
CA VAL A 7 11.35 -6.82 -4.32
C VAL A 7 10.01 -7.50 -4.16
N GLY A 8 9.36 -7.26 -3.04
CA GLY A 8 7.99 -7.68 -2.81
C GLY A 8 7.02 -6.62 -3.33
N VAL A 9 5.93 -7.04 -3.97
CA VAL A 9 4.86 -6.15 -4.45
C VAL A 9 3.51 -6.75 -4.10
N MET A 10 2.66 -5.96 -3.45
CA MET A 10 1.28 -6.30 -3.13
C MET A 10 0.34 -5.22 -3.68
N ARG A 11 -0.82 -5.66 -4.17
CA ARG A 11 -1.91 -4.78 -4.61
C ARG A 11 -3.18 -5.10 -3.83
N VAL A 12 -3.80 -4.08 -3.27
CA VAL A 12 -5.00 -4.21 -2.43
C VAL A 12 -6.07 -3.26 -2.93
N VAL A 13 -7.28 -3.77 -3.15
CA VAL A 13 -8.45 -2.94 -3.44
C VAL A 13 -9.32 -2.86 -2.19
N LEU A 14 -9.55 -1.65 -1.72
CA LEU A 14 -10.35 -1.38 -0.53
C LEU A 14 -11.69 -0.79 -0.92
N HIS A 15 -12.75 -1.29 -0.29
CA HIS A 15 -14.07 -0.68 -0.35
C HIS A 15 -14.25 0.29 0.83
N LEU A 16 -14.63 1.52 0.53
CA LEU A 16 -14.78 2.64 1.46
C LEU A 16 -16.26 3.08 1.51
N PRO A 17 -17.15 2.29 2.14
CA PRO A 17 -18.60 2.53 2.08
C PRO A 17 -19.01 3.88 2.69
N GLU A 18 -18.26 4.36 3.68
CA GLU A 18 -18.54 5.61 4.40
C GLU A 18 -17.98 6.86 3.69
N SER A 19 -17.15 6.71 2.65
CA SER A 19 -16.70 7.86 1.88
C SER A 19 -17.84 8.40 1.02
N GLY A 20 -18.25 9.64 1.27
CA GLY A 20 -19.28 10.34 0.50
C GLY A 20 -18.75 11.34 -0.53
N SER A 21 -17.42 11.46 -0.67
CA SER A 21 -16.78 12.37 -1.62
C SER A 21 -15.32 11.99 -1.87
N LEU A 22 -14.73 12.49 -2.96
CA LEU A 22 -13.30 12.33 -3.25
C LEU A 22 -12.41 12.91 -2.14
N LYS A 23 -12.82 14.00 -1.49
CA LYS A 23 -12.08 14.59 -0.37
C LYS A 23 -12.07 13.66 0.84
N SER A 24 -13.21 13.07 1.17
CA SER A 24 -13.33 12.09 2.27
C SER A 24 -12.46 10.86 2.00
N LYS A 25 -12.51 10.30 0.78
CA LYS A 25 -11.61 9.22 0.37
C LYS A 25 -10.14 9.59 0.55
N ARG A 26 -9.70 10.74 0.04
CA ARG A 26 -8.30 11.19 0.15
C ARG A 26 -7.84 11.29 1.61
N GLN A 27 -8.71 11.73 2.51
CA GLN A 27 -8.41 11.79 3.94
C GLN A 27 -8.19 10.38 4.52
N VAL A 28 -9.08 9.43 4.22
CA VAL A 28 -8.96 8.05 4.70
C VAL A 28 -7.72 7.36 4.12
N VAL A 29 -7.54 7.42 2.80
CA VAL A 29 -6.42 6.80 2.09
C VAL A 29 -5.08 7.37 2.55
N SER A 30 -4.96 8.70 2.70
CA SER A 30 -3.71 9.30 3.17
C SER A 30 -3.36 8.89 4.60
N GLY A 31 -4.35 8.77 5.50
CA GLY A 31 -4.16 8.27 6.85
C GLY A 31 -3.70 6.82 6.87
N LEU A 32 -4.35 5.95 6.09
CA LEU A 32 -3.99 4.54 5.96
C LEU A 32 -2.56 4.39 5.39
N LEU A 33 -2.26 5.05 4.29
CA LEU A 33 -0.95 5.02 3.67
C LEU A 33 0.15 5.54 4.61
N ARG A 34 -0.14 6.59 5.40
CA ARG A 34 0.79 7.08 6.42
C ARG A 34 1.09 6.00 7.46
N ARG A 35 0.05 5.35 7.98
CA ARG A 35 0.18 4.27 8.98
C ARG A 35 0.97 3.09 8.42
N VAL A 36 0.62 2.59 7.24
CA VAL A 36 1.31 1.48 6.57
C VAL A 36 2.80 1.77 6.39
N ARG A 37 3.16 2.96 5.89
CA ARG A 37 4.57 3.34 5.72
C ARG A 37 5.32 3.45 7.04
N GLN A 38 4.66 3.90 8.11
CA GLN A 38 5.28 4.10 9.43
C GLN A 38 5.43 2.80 10.23
N GLU A 39 4.42 1.94 10.23
CA GLU A 39 4.43 0.71 11.02
C GLU A 39 5.20 -0.42 10.34
N LEU A 40 5.12 -0.52 9.00
CA LEU A 40 5.74 -1.61 8.24
C LEU A 40 7.03 -1.19 7.54
N HIS A 41 7.42 0.08 7.56
CA HIS A 41 8.63 0.59 6.88
C HIS A 41 8.68 0.26 5.38
N VAL A 42 7.52 0.15 4.73
CA VAL A 42 7.36 -0.16 3.30
C VAL A 42 7.06 1.11 2.49
N ALA A 43 7.25 1.05 1.18
CA ALA A 43 6.71 2.06 0.28
C ALA A 43 5.25 1.72 -0.06
N ALA A 44 4.35 2.70 -0.04
CA ALA A 44 2.94 2.49 -0.34
C ALA A 44 2.32 3.73 -1.01
N ALA A 45 1.45 3.50 -2.00
CA ALA A 45 0.75 4.54 -2.75
C ALA A 45 -0.63 4.08 -3.23
N GLU A 46 -1.53 5.04 -3.46
CA GLU A 46 -2.76 4.79 -4.24
C GLU A 46 -2.40 4.81 -5.74
N VAL A 47 -2.77 3.75 -6.47
CA VAL A 47 -2.39 3.54 -7.87
C VAL A 47 -3.57 3.44 -8.83
N GLY A 48 -4.81 3.38 -8.33
CA GLY A 48 -6.01 3.23 -9.14
C GLY A 48 -7.28 3.65 -8.42
N GLU A 49 -8.41 3.59 -9.13
CA GLU A 49 -9.76 3.94 -8.64
C GLU A 49 -9.92 5.40 -8.16
N GLN A 50 -9.03 6.31 -8.56
CA GLN A 50 -8.94 7.70 -8.03
C GLN A 50 -10.24 8.50 -8.14
N GLU A 51 -11.04 8.28 -9.19
CA GLU A 51 -12.33 8.94 -9.43
C GLU A 51 -13.53 8.29 -8.72
N ARG A 52 -13.35 7.08 -8.15
CA ARG A 52 -14.40 6.36 -7.41
C ARG A 52 -14.15 6.52 -5.92
N TRP A 53 -14.94 7.36 -5.25
CA TRP A 53 -14.71 7.63 -3.82
C TRP A 53 -15.00 6.44 -2.90
N GLN A 54 -15.76 5.44 -3.36
CA GLN A 54 -16.04 4.22 -2.60
C GLN A 54 -14.98 3.13 -2.81
N LEU A 55 -14.00 3.32 -3.67
CA LEU A 55 -12.92 2.35 -3.89
C LEU A 55 -11.56 3.01 -3.83
N ALA A 56 -10.56 2.30 -3.35
CA ALA A 56 -9.17 2.71 -3.43
C ALA A 56 -8.31 1.51 -3.81
N GLU A 57 -7.50 1.64 -4.86
CA GLU A 57 -6.51 0.64 -5.20
C GLU A 57 -5.14 1.11 -4.72
N LEU A 58 -4.55 0.35 -3.80
CA LEU A 58 -3.26 0.63 -3.19
C LEU A 58 -2.21 -0.35 -3.70
N ALA A 59 -1.01 0.14 -3.95
CA ALA A 59 0.19 -0.65 -4.14
C ALA A 59 1.12 -0.48 -2.95
N ILE A 60 1.69 -1.59 -2.49
CA ILE A 60 2.64 -1.67 -1.37
C ILE A 60 3.86 -2.45 -1.87
N THR A 61 5.07 -1.96 -1.56
CA THR A 61 6.31 -2.63 -1.95
C THR A 61 7.39 -2.52 -0.89
N CYS A 62 8.18 -3.57 -0.77
CA CYS A 62 9.35 -3.64 0.10
C CYS A 62 10.56 -4.18 -0.68
N VAL A 63 11.76 -3.81 -0.26
CA VAL A 63 13.01 -4.33 -0.81
C VAL A 63 13.78 -4.99 0.33
N SER A 64 14.23 -6.23 0.11
CA SER A 64 14.92 -7.04 1.12
C SER A 64 16.06 -7.84 0.51
N GLY A 65 17.10 -8.12 1.30
CA GLY A 65 18.14 -9.08 0.95
C GLY A 65 17.74 -10.55 1.17
N ASP A 66 16.69 -10.81 1.96
CA ASP A 66 16.11 -12.14 2.21
C ASP A 66 14.69 -12.21 1.61
N PRO A 67 14.43 -13.14 0.67
CA PRO A 67 13.09 -13.35 0.10
C PRO A 67 12.01 -13.68 1.14
N ARG A 68 12.35 -14.40 2.21
CA ARG A 68 11.38 -14.75 3.27
C ARG A 68 10.96 -13.53 4.06
N HIS A 69 11.91 -12.63 4.35
CA HIS A 69 11.60 -11.36 4.98
C HIS A 69 10.69 -10.50 4.07
N ALA A 70 10.91 -10.50 2.75
CA ALA A 70 10.02 -9.77 1.83
C ALA A 70 8.59 -10.33 1.84
N ASP A 71 8.44 -11.65 1.92
CA ASP A 71 7.15 -12.34 2.01
C ASP A 71 6.45 -12.04 3.34
N GLU A 72 7.14 -12.18 4.47
CA GLU A 72 6.62 -11.87 5.81
C GLU A 72 6.15 -10.42 5.96
N MET A 73 6.80 -9.47 5.28
CA MET A 73 6.41 -8.06 5.32
C MET A 73 5.15 -7.75 4.51
N LEU A 74 4.74 -8.64 3.59
CA LEU A 74 3.59 -8.43 2.69
C LEU A 74 2.45 -9.44 2.90
N ALA A 75 2.66 -10.48 3.71
CA ALA A 75 1.65 -11.46 4.10
C ALA A 75 0.63 -10.90 5.10
#